data_AF-A0A852WHM5-F1
#
_entry.id   AF-A0A852WHM5-F1
#
_cell.length_a   1.000
_cell.length_b   1.000
_cell.length_c   1.000
_cell.angle_alpha   90.00
_cell.angle_beta   90.00
_cell.angle_gamma   90.00
#
_symmetry.space_group_name_H-M   'P 1'
#
loop_
_entity.id
_entity.type
_entity.pdbx_description
1 polymer ?
#
loop_
_entity_poly.entity_id
_entity_poly.type
_entity_poly.pdbx_seq_one_letter_code
_entity_poly.pdbx_strand_id
1 'polypeptide(L)'
;MSFTKSAVLPVSPDEAFALITEPERLRRWQTVSATVDLRAGGSYRWTVTPGHVAEGTYREVEPGRRVVFGWGWDGNPDLPKDASTVTVTIEPAPEGSKVTLVHEGLTEDQAAQHAEGWNHYFERLERLAATGDAGNDEWAWAPENLTPVVAAWAALAVIQPVLRNLTPADRPKPTPCANFTAHELAEHLLASLVQLGGMAGANLSIPAEGSLEDKVSVLSGQAIDAWQGIDLEGTVPGAGGSDVPAMFLASILPLELLLHGWDLAQASGQELRVSDEVVGYVHDLTRGVIAQGRGSSFGNELTPSADADAVERFAAYAGRTPIHA
;
A
#
# COMPACT_ATOMS: atom_id res chain seq x y z
N MET A 1 -10.35 29.11 3.00
CA MET A 1 -9.94 28.78 4.39
C MET A 1 -8.56 28.15 4.38
N SER A 2 -7.89 28.10 5.52
CA SER A 2 -6.62 27.38 5.69
C SER A 2 -6.61 26.54 6.96
N PHE A 3 -5.85 25.45 6.91
CA PHE A 3 -5.51 24.62 8.06
C PHE A 3 -4.01 24.75 8.35
N THR A 4 -3.60 24.71 9.61
CA THR A 4 -2.19 24.76 10.00
C THR A 4 -1.91 23.80 11.15
N LYS A 5 -0.82 23.04 11.03
CA LYS A 5 -0.31 22.13 12.06
C LYS A 5 1.21 22.23 12.13
N SER A 6 1.77 22.12 13.34
CA SER A 6 3.21 22.01 13.54
C SER A 6 3.53 20.84 14.47
N ALA A 7 4.70 20.25 14.28
CA ALA A 7 5.31 19.27 15.18
C ALA A 7 6.82 19.54 15.30
N VAL A 8 7.42 19.13 16.42
CA VAL A 8 8.88 19.11 16.59
C VAL A 8 9.32 17.66 16.49
N LEU A 9 10.16 17.36 15.49
CA LEU A 9 10.64 16.02 15.21
C LEU A 9 12.08 15.88 15.74
N PRO A 10 12.44 14.77 16.40
CA PRO A 10 13.77 14.52 16.94
C PRO A 10 14.81 14.12 15.87
N VAL A 11 14.75 14.76 14.70
CA VAL A 11 15.60 14.50 13.55
C VAL A 11 16.10 15.82 12.93
N SER A 12 17.17 15.74 12.14
CA SER A 12 17.72 16.92 11.44
C SER A 12 16.71 17.46 10.41
N PRO A 13 16.84 18.74 9.99
CA PRO A 13 16.01 19.29 8.92
C PRO A 13 16.06 18.48 7.61
N ASP A 14 17.23 17.93 7.26
CA ASP A 14 17.39 17.10 6.07
C ASP A 14 16.64 15.76 6.20
N GLU A 15 16.71 15.11 7.37
CA GLU A 15 15.94 13.87 7.60
C GLU A 15 14.44 14.17 7.65
N ALA A 16 14.01 15.24 8.30
CA ALA A 16 12.60 15.66 8.29
C ALA A 16 12.09 15.93 6.86
N PHE A 17 12.93 16.50 5.99
CA PHE A 17 12.60 16.70 4.59
C PHE A 17 12.50 15.37 3.83
N ALA A 18 13.40 14.42 4.09
CA ALA A 18 13.30 13.08 3.54
C ALA A 18 12.01 12.37 3.97
N LEU A 19 11.60 12.49 5.25
CA LEU A 19 10.37 11.88 5.78
C LEU A 19 9.10 12.30 5.03
N ILE A 20 9.06 13.52 4.49
CA ILE A 20 7.88 14.08 3.81
C ILE A 20 7.99 14.12 2.28
N THR A 21 9.11 13.70 1.70
CA THR A 21 9.32 13.77 0.23
C THR A 21 9.78 12.47 -0.40
N GLU A 22 10.45 11.58 0.34
CA GLU A 22 10.92 10.32 -0.22
C GLU A 22 9.81 9.26 -0.21
N PRO A 23 9.52 8.59 -1.35
CA PRO A 23 8.45 7.60 -1.44
C PRO A 23 8.52 6.50 -0.37
N GLU A 24 9.71 5.95 -0.11
CA GLU A 24 9.90 4.93 0.92
C GLU A 24 9.57 5.44 2.32
N ARG A 25 9.85 6.71 2.60
CA ARG A 25 9.60 7.32 3.91
C ARG A 25 8.14 7.70 4.08
N LEU A 26 7.52 8.25 3.04
CA LEU A 26 6.09 8.58 3.02
C LEU A 26 5.21 7.36 3.35
N ARG A 27 5.59 6.18 2.84
CA ARG A 27 4.87 4.93 3.12
C ARG A 27 4.92 4.48 4.58
N ARG A 28 5.86 5.01 5.36
CA ARG A 28 5.99 4.64 6.78
C ARG A 28 5.03 5.39 7.69
N TRP A 29 4.33 6.43 7.20
CA TRP A 29 3.45 7.22 8.06
C TRP A 29 2.19 7.74 7.39
N GLN A 30 2.17 7.99 6.07
CA GLN A 30 1.07 8.71 5.42
C GLN A 30 0.37 7.96 4.29
N THR A 31 1.08 7.14 3.53
CA THR A 31 0.55 6.59 2.27
C THR A 31 0.75 5.09 2.17
N VAL A 32 -0.09 4.41 1.40
CA VAL A 32 0.14 3.03 0.98
C VAL A 32 1.12 3.00 -0.20
N SER A 33 1.01 3.98 -1.10
CA SER A 33 1.89 4.12 -2.26
C SER A 33 2.16 5.58 -2.58
N ALA A 34 3.35 5.85 -3.10
CA ALA A 34 3.77 7.19 -3.49
C ALA A 34 4.62 7.15 -4.74
N THR A 35 4.22 7.92 -5.76
CA THR A 35 5.07 8.31 -6.89
C THR A 35 5.42 9.78 -6.74
N VAL A 36 6.71 10.12 -6.87
CA VAL A 36 7.23 11.47 -6.62
C VAL A 36 8.27 11.84 -7.67
N ASP A 37 8.02 12.91 -8.42
CA ASP A 37 9.02 13.63 -9.23
C ASP A 37 9.41 14.92 -8.47
N LEU A 38 10.36 14.81 -7.53
CA LEU A 38 10.69 15.87 -6.58
C LEU A 38 11.51 17.00 -7.21
N ARG A 39 10.83 17.86 -7.95
CA ARG A 39 11.38 19.11 -8.52
C ARG A 39 10.24 20.08 -8.78
N ALA A 40 10.55 21.37 -8.87
CA ALA A 40 9.56 22.35 -9.33
C ALA A 40 9.01 21.94 -10.73
N GLY A 41 7.68 21.91 -10.85
CA GLY A 41 6.94 21.42 -12.02
C GLY A 41 6.80 19.88 -12.11
N GLY A 42 7.40 19.12 -11.21
CA GLY A 42 7.26 17.67 -11.14
C GLY A 42 5.94 17.26 -10.49
N SER A 43 5.36 16.15 -10.97
CA SER A 43 4.10 15.62 -10.44
C SER A 43 4.32 14.64 -9.29
N TYR A 44 3.31 14.50 -8.43
CA TYR A 44 3.20 13.38 -7.51
C TYR A 44 1.82 12.73 -7.58
N ARG A 45 1.75 11.47 -7.15
CA ARG A 45 0.51 10.72 -6.94
C ARG A 45 0.66 9.82 -5.73
N TRP A 46 -0.23 9.96 -4.76
CA TRP A 46 -0.18 9.26 -3.48
C TRP A 46 -1.50 8.53 -3.24
N THR A 47 -1.45 7.21 -3.07
CA THR A 47 -2.57 6.48 -2.46
C THR A 47 -2.44 6.68 -0.95
N VAL A 48 -3.17 7.65 -0.41
CA VAL A 48 -3.11 8.03 1.01
C VAL A 48 -3.70 6.90 1.84
N THR A 49 -4.94 6.53 1.52
CA THR A 49 -5.59 5.29 1.99
C THR A 49 -6.21 4.58 0.79
N PRO A 50 -6.54 3.27 0.88
CA PRO A 50 -7.23 2.57 -0.19
C PRO A 50 -8.51 3.31 -0.64
N GLY A 51 -8.60 3.63 -1.93
CA GLY A 51 -9.71 4.40 -2.51
C GLY A 51 -9.57 5.93 -2.43
N HIS A 52 -8.51 6.45 -1.80
CA HIS A 52 -8.27 7.89 -1.69
C HIS A 52 -6.88 8.25 -2.21
N VAL A 53 -6.86 8.76 -3.43
CA VAL A 53 -5.62 9.11 -4.15
C VAL A 53 -5.49 10.63 -4.22
N ALA A 54 -4.44 11.15 -3.60
CA ALA A 54 -4.06 12.55 -3.73
C ALA A 54 -3.12 12.74 -4.92
N GLU A 55 -3.33 13.80 -5.71
CA GLU A 55 -2.46 14.15 -6.83
C GLU A 55 -2.22 15.66 -6.93
N GLY A 56 -1.07 16.01 -7.49
CA GLY A 56 -0.69 17.40 -7.63
C GLY A 56 0.68 17.61 -8.27
N THR A 57 1.10 18.86 -8.26
CA THR A 57 2.35 19.31 -8.85
C THR A 57 3.17 20.06 -7.80
N TYR A 58 4.44 19.68 -7.64
CA TYR A 58 5.40 20.44 -6.85
C TYR A 58 5.64 21.81 -7.50
N ARG A 59 5.45 22.87 -6.72
CA ARG A 59 5.62 24.26 -7.15
C ARG A 59 6.98 24.81 -6.72
N GLU A 60 7.40 24.49 -5.49
CA GLU A 60 8.69 24.89 -4.92
C GLU A 60 9.31 23.70 -4.18
N VAL A 61 10.61 23.52 -4.34
CA VAL A 61 11.40 22.49 -3.64
C VAL A 61 12.71 23.11 -3.18
N GLU A 62 12.87 23.29 -1.88
CA GLU A 62 14.09 23.71 -1.21
C GLU A 62 14.52 22.62 -0.22
N PRO A 63 15.48 21.76 -0.59
CA PRO A 63 15.92 20.65 0.25
C PRO A 63 16.24 21.08 1.69
N GLY A 64 15.75 20.30 2.65
CA GLY A 64 15.97 20.53 4.09
C GLY A 64 15.19 21.71 4.68
N ARG A 65 14.38 22.43 3.90
CA ARG A 65 13.77 23.70 4.33
C ARG A 65 12.31 23.88 3.97
N ARG A 66 11.91 23.59 2.73
CA ARG A 66 10.58 23.94 2.24
C ARG A 66 10.16 23.10 1.05
N VAL A 67 8.91 22.68 1.04
CA VAL A 67 8.25 22.14 -0.16
C VAL A 67 6.85 22.72 -0.27
N VAL A 68 6.48 23.11 -1.49
CA VAL A 68 5.14 23.60 -1.83
C VAL A 68 4.61 22.76 -2.97
N PHE A 69 3.40 22.25 -2.83
CA PHE A 69 2.76 21.44 -3.84
C PHE A 69 1.27 21.74 -3.90
N GLY A 70 0.69 21.65 -5.10
CA GLY A 70 -0.76 21.66 -5.21
C GLY A 70 -1.35 20.34 -4.70
N TRP A 71 -2.61 20.38 -4.28
CA TRP A 71 -3.31 19.25 -3.69
C TRP A 71 -4.72 19.13 -4.28
N GLY A 72 -5.13 17.89 -4.49
CA GLY A 72 -6.47 17.49 -4.91
C GLY A 72 -6.67 15.99 -4.77
N TRP A 73 -7.93 15.56 -4.86
CA TRP A 73 -8.32 14.15 -4.85
C TRP A 73 -8.67 13.69 -6.26
N ASP A 74 -8.08 12.57 -6.69
CA ASP A 74 -8.41 11.92 -7.96
C ASP A 74 -9.91 11.61 -8.03
N GLY A 75 -10.54 11.90 -9.18
CA GLY A 75 -11.98 11.73 -9.39
C GLY A 75 -12.90 12.70 -8.62
N ASN A 76 -12.37 13.64 -7.83
CA ASN A 76 -13.19 14.61 -7.09
C ASN A 76 -13.34 15.94 -7.86
N PRO A 77 -14.55 16.30 -8.33
CA PRO A 77 -14.77 17.54 -9.09
C PRO A 77 -14.72 18.82 -8.22
N ASP A 78 -14.95 18.71 -6.91
CA ASP A 78 -14.98 19.84 -5.98
C ASP A 78 -13.60 20.18 -5.39
N LEU A 79 -12.67 19.23 -5.45
CA LEU A 79 -11.27 19.43 -5.09
C LEU A 79 -10.34 18.66 -6.04
N PRO A 80 -10.34 19.02 -7.35
CA PRO A 80 -9.53 18.34 -8.34
C PRO A 80 -8.03 18.65 -8.14
N LYS A 81 -7.19 17.97 -8.90
CA LYS A 81 -5.73 18.20 -8.92
C LYS A 81 -5.36 19.69 -8.89
N ASP A 82 -4.41 20.03 -8.01
CA ASP A 82 -3.87 21.38 -7.83
C ASP A 82 -4.89 22.47 -7.41
N ALA A 83 -6.14 22.11 -7.09
CA ALA A 83 -7.18 23.07 -6.66
C ALA A 83 -6.87 23.74 -5.31
N SER A 84 -6.13 23.06 -4.45
CA SER A 84 -5.64 23.56 -3.17
C SER A 84 -4.11 23.52 -3.10
N THR A 85 -3.52 24.04 -2.03
CA THR A 85 -2.07 24.15 -1.88
C THR A 85 -1.64 23.69 -0.50
N VAL A 86 -0.64 22.81 -0.46
CA VAL A 86 0.07 22.43 0.77
C VAL A 86 1.46 23.04 0.75
N THR A 87 1.78 23.74 1.83
CA THR A 87 3.11 24.28 2.11
C THR A 87 3.65 23.61 3.36
N VAL A 88 4.83 22.99 3.26
CA VAL A 88 5.55 22.47 4.41
C VAL A 88 6.86 23.23 4.58
N THR A 89 7.10 23.78 5.77
CA THR A 89 8.36 24.43 6.14
C THR A 89 9.04 23.68 7.29
N ILE A 90 10.36 23.62 7.23
CA ILE A 90 11.22 22.92 8.18
C ILE A 90 12.26 23.90 8.69
N GLU A 91 12.29 24.08 10.01
CA GLU A 91 13.20 24.99 10.69
C GLU A 91 14.01 24.22 11.74
N PRO A 92 15.32 24.49 11.93
CA PRO A 92 16.06 23.93 13.05
C PRO A 92 15.40 24.27 14.39
N ALA A 93 15.34 23.30 15.29
CA ALA A 93 14.85 23.46 16.65
C ALA A 93 15.86 22.85 17.65
N PRO A 94 15.87 23.25 18.93
CA PRO A 94 16.81 22.71 19.92
C PRO A 94 16.81 21.17 20.02
N GLU A 95 15.65 20.54 19.82
CA GLU A 95 15.46 19.09 19.93
C GLU A 95 15.41 18.39 18.56
N GLY A 96 15.76 19.08 17.46
CA GLY A 96 15.76 18.52 16.10
C GLY A 96 15.29 19.55 15.08
N SER A 97 14.08 19.35 14.55
CA SER A 97 13.49 20.26 13.55
C SER A 97 12.00 20.50 13.82
N LYS A 98 11.55 21.73 13.60
CA LYS A 98 10.13 22.08 13.62
C LYS A 98 9.59 22.00 12.21
N VAL A 99 8.64 21.11 11.98
CA VAL A 99 7.89 20.98 10.73
C VAL A 99 6.57 21.70 10.89
N THR A 100 6.22 22.57 9.95
CA THR A 100 4.92 23.26 9.90
C THR A 100 4.27 23.03 8.55
N LEU A 101 3.05 22.53 8.56
CA LEU A 101 2.21 22.37 7.38
C LEU A 101 1.10 23.42 7.38
N VAL A 102 0.91 24.06 6.24
CA VAL A 102 -0.23 24.93 5.95
C VAL A 102 -0.93 24.39 4.71
N HIS A 103 -2.24 24.16 4.80
CA HIS A 103 -3.08 23.75 3.68
C HIS A 103 -4.09 24.85 3.38
N GLU A 104 -4.02 25.44 2.19
CA GLU A 104 -4.82 26.59 1.77
C GLU A 104 -5.65 26.30 0.51
N GLY A 105 -6.64 27.14 0.23
CA GLY A 105 -7.51 27.00 -0.95
C GLY A 105 -8.73 26.10 -0.73
N LEU A 106 -9.08 25.83 0.53
CA LEU A 106 -10.20 24.96 0.90
C LEU A 106 -11.47 25.76 1.24
N THR A 107 -12.64 25.16 1.05
CA THR A 107 -13.88 25.58 1.72
C THR A 107 -13.81 25.33 3.23
N GLU A 108 -14.80 25.79 3.99
CA GLU A 108 -14.87 25.53 5.44
C GLU A 108 -15.00 24.03 5.75
N ASP A 109 -15.93 23.35 5.09
CA ASP A 109 -16.15 21.90 5.25
C ASP A 109 -14.92 21.09 4.85
N GLN A 110 -14.29 21.45 3.72
CA GLN A 110 -13.06 20.80 3.28
C GLN A 110 -11.93 21.01 4.31
N ALA A 111 -11.78 22.22 4.86
CA ALA A 111 -10.75 22.49 5.87
C ALA A 111 -10.95 21.65 7.14
N ALA A 112 -12.19 21.46 7.59
CA ALA A 112 -12.51 20.60 8.73
C ALA A 112 -12.15 19.13 8.46
N GLN A 113 -12.52 18.58 7.31
CA GLN A 113 -12.18 17.21 6.92
C GLN A 113 -10.67 17.00 6.79
N HIS A 114 -9.96 17.95 6.16
CA HIS A 114 -8.49 17.86 6.06
C HIS A 114 -7.82 18.01 7.43
N ALA A 115 -8.40 18.75 8.37
CA ALA A 115 -7.87 18.86 9.73
C ALA A 115 -7.84 17.51 10.45
N GLU A 116 -8.87 16.68 10.29
CA GLU A 116 -8.91 15.32 10.85
C GLU A 116 -7.77 14.47 10.28
N GLY A 117 -7.63 14.43 8.95
CA GLY A 117 -6.56 13.69 8.28
C GLY A 117 -5.16 14.17 8.66
N TRP A 118 -4.92 15.49 8.63
CA TRP A 118 -3.60 16.02 9.00
C TRP A 118 -3.24 15.80 10.46
N ASN A 119 -4.21 15.83 11.38
CA ASN A 119 -3.93 15.51 12.78
C ASN A 119 -3.51 14.04 12.94
N HIS A 120 -4.25 13.11 12.33
CA HIS A 120 -3.89 11.68 12.31
C HIS A 120 -2.47 11.45 11.77
N TYR A 121 -2.16 12.02 10.60
CA TYR A 121 -0.86 11.80 9.98
C TYR A 121 0.28 12.52 10.70
N PHE A 122 0.08 13.69 11.31
CA PHE A 122 1.14 14.33 12.09
C PHE A 122 1.53 13.50 13.32
N GLU A 123 0.58 12.86 14.01
CA GLU A 123 0.91 11.95 15.11
C GLU A 123 1.74 10.75 14.63
N ARG A 124 1.45 10.25 13.42
CA ARG A 124 2.23 9.17 12.79
C ARG A 124 3.62 9.64 12.37
N LEU A 125 3.76 10.85 11.85
CA LEU A 125 5.06 11.46 11.53
C LEU A 125 5.94 11.63 12.77
N GLU A 126 5.37 12.10 13.88
CA GLU A 126 6.07 12.21 15.16
C GLU A 126 6.55 10.84 15.66
N ARG A 127 5.70 9.81 15.58
CA ARG A 127 6.09 8.42 15.90
C ARG A 127 7.23 7.94 14.99
N LEU A 128 7.09 8.06 13.67
CA LEU A 128 8.12 7.68 12.70
C LEU A 128 9.45 8.36 13.01
N ALA A 129 9.46 9.66 13.29
CA ALA A 129 10.69 10.39 13.59
C ALA A 129 11.36 9.91 14.89
N ALA A 130 10.58 9.46 15.88
CA ALA A 130 11.09 8.98 17.16
C ALA A 130 11.54 7.50 17.14
N THR A 131 10.88 6.64 16.37
CA THR A 131 11.05 5.17 16.43
C THR A 131 11.61 4.56 15.14
N GLY A 132 11.57 5.29 14.02
CA GLY A 132 11.90 4.78 12.69
C GLY A 132 10.74 4.12 11.93
N ASP A 133 9.58 3.96 12.57
CA ASP A 133 8.35 3.40 11.97
C ASP A 133 7.09 3.84 12.73
N ALA A 134 6.08 4.38 12.02
CA ALA A 134 4.81 4.75 12.65
C ALA A 134 3.92 3.54 12.96
N GLY A 135 4.26 2.36 12.43
CA GLY A 135 3.46 1.14 12.54
C GLY A 135 2.25 1.11 11.61
N ASN A 136 1.39 0.11 11.79
CA ASN A 136 0.20 -0.08 10.96
C ASN A 136 -0.76 1.10 11.03
N ASP A 137 -1.42 1.41 9.92
CA ASP A 137 -2.51 2.39 9.86
C ASP A 137 -3.85 1.71 9.65
N GLU A 138 -4.75 1.82 10.62
CA GLU A 138 -6.11 1.27 10.51
C GLU A 138 -6.85 1.81 9.30
N TRP A 139 -6.62 3.07 8.93
CA TRP A 139 -7.23 3.66 7.74
C TRP A 139 -6.75 3.01 6.44
N ALA A 140 -5.65 2.26 6.48
CA ALA A 140 -5.11 1.53 5.34
C ALA A 140 -5.47 0.03 5.34
N TRP A 141 -5.50 -0.63 6.50
CA TRP A 141 -5.80 -2.07 6.58
C TRP A 141 -7.29 -2.40 6.84
N ALA A 142 -8.11 -1.40 7.15
CA ALA A 142 -9.56 -1.51 7.32
C ALA A 142 -10.34 -0.41 6.56
N PRO A 143 -10.17 -0.28 5.22
CA PRO A 143 -10.89 0.74 4.46
C PRO A 143 -12.37 0.38 4.30
N GLU A 144 -13.19 1.41 4.12
CA GLU A 144 -14.59 1.27 3.73
C GLU A 144 -14.76 1.11 2.20
N ASN A 145 -15.98 0.81 1.75
CA ASN A 145 -16.36 0.79 0.32
C ASN A 145 -15.48 -0.13 -0.55
N LEU A 146 -15.34 -1.38 -0.12
CA LEU A 146 -14.49 -2.38 -0.77
C LEU A 146 -14.89 -2.62 -2.24
N THR A 147 -13.88 -2.53 -3.09
CA THR A 147 -13.87 -2.94 -4.51
C THR A 147 -12.62 -3.80 -4.73
N PRO A 148 -12.44 -4.47 -5.88
CA PRO A 148 -11.22 -5.25 -6.13
C PRO A 148 -9.94 -4.41 -6.02
N VAL A 149 -9.98 -3.17 -6.51
CA VAL A 149 -8.85 -2.22 -6.46
C VAL A 149 -8.60 -1.74 -5.02
N VAL A 150 -9.65 -1.38 -4.28
CA VAL A 150 -9.52 -0.95 -2.87
C VAL A 150 -8.98 -2.09 -2.02
N ALA A 151 -9.48 -3.32 -2.20
CA ALA A 151 -8.98 -4.50 -1.50
C ALA A 151 -7.51 -4.80 -1.85
N ALA A 152 -7.08 -4.57 -3.09
CA ALA A 152 -5.67 -4.74 -3.48
C ALA A 152 -4.75 -3.73 -2.79
N TRP A 153 -5.17 -2.46 -2.69
CA TRP A 153 -4.44 -1.45 -1.93
C TRP A 153 -4.40 -1.77 -0.43
N ALA A 154 -5.50 -2.26 0.14
CA ALA A 154 -5.54 -2.70 1.53
C ALA A 154 -4.57 -3.87 1.77
N ALA A 155 -4.60 -4.88 0.91
CA ALA A 155 -3.69 -6.02 0.99
C ALA A 155 -2.22 -5.60 0.82
N LEU A 156 -1.93 -4.60 -0.01
CA LEU A 156 -0.58 -4.02 -0.10
C LEU A 156 -0.16 -3.35 1.22
N ALA A 157 -1.04 -2.54 1.83
CA ALA A 157 -0.75 -1.91 3.13
C ALA A 157 -0.47 -2.95 4.22
N VAL A 158 -1.19 -4.08 4.18
CA VAL A 158 -1.08 -5.20 5.12
C VAL A 158 0.25 -5.95 4.98
N ILE A 159 0.73 -6.21 3.76
CA ILE A 159 1.97 -6.97 3.52
C ILE A 159 3.25 -6.12 3.73
N GLN A 160 3.19 -4.80 3.56
CA GLN A 160 4.35 -3.90 3.67
C GLN A 160 5.15 -4.04 4.99
N PRO A 161 4.53 -3.99 6.18
CA PRO A 161 5.23 -4.22 7.45
C PRO A 161 5.92 -5.58 7.52
N VAL A 162 5.29 -6.63 6.98
CA VAL A 162 5.87 -7.98 6.96
C VAL A 162 7.15 -7.99 6.15
N LEU A 163 7.11 -7.43 4.93
CA LEU A 163 8.26 -7.35 4.02
C LEU A 163 9.41 -6.52 4.60
N ARG A 164 9.08 -5.41 5.26
CA ARG A 164 10.05 -4.51 5.91
C ARG A 164 10.87 -5.24 6.98
N ASN A 165 10.22 -6.12 7.73
CA ASN A 165 10.80 -6.81 8.87
C ASN A 165 11.40 -8.18 8.53
N LEU A 166 11.32 -8.62 7.26
CA LEU A 166 12.03 -9.81 6.82
C LEU A 166 13.54 -9.60 6.90
N THR A 167 14.22 -10.58 7.48
CA THR A 167 15.67 -10.59 7.65
C THR A 167 16.33 -11.62 6.72
N PRO A 168 17.66 -11.56 6.51
CA PRO A 168 18.37 -12.59 5.77
C PRO A 168 18.19 -14.01 6.35
N ALA A 169 17.91 -14.13 7.66
CA ALA A 169 17.69 -15.41 8.33
C ALA A 169 16.31 -16.02 8.00
N ASP A 170 15.37 -15.23 7.50
CA ASP A 170 14.04 -15.72 7.09
C ASP A 170 14.08 -16.38 5.71
N ARG A 171 15.03 -15.98 4.86
CA ARG A 171 15.15 -16.44 3.47
C ARG A 171 14.99 -17.97 3.27
N PRO A 172 15.67 -18.85 4.03
CA PRO A 172 15.55 -20.30 3.83
C PRO A 172 14.37 -20.93 4.59
N LYS A 173 13.60 -20.17 5.37
CA LYS A 173 12.51 -20.73 6.18
C LYS A 173 11.38 -21.22 5.28
N PRO A 174 10.74 -22.35 5.61
CA PRO A 174 9.59 -22.86 4.86
C PRO A 174 8.40 -21.90 5.02
N THR A 175 7.52 -21.89 4.02
CA THR A 175 6.23 -21.17 4.07
C THR A 175 5.08 -22.18 4.09
N PRO A 176 3.86 -21.78 4.50
CA PRO A 176 2.65 -22.58 4.28
C PRO A 176 2.36 -22.88 2.81
N CYS A 177 2.91 -22.08 1.88
CA CYS A 177 2.96 -22.41 0.47
C CYS A 177 4.07 -23.44 0.21
N ALA A 178 3.73 -24.72 0.42
CA ALA A 178 4.65 -25.86 0.57
C ALA A 178 5.82 -26.01 -0.44
N ASN A 179 5.77 -25.33 -1.59
CA ASN A 179 6.82 -25.36 -2.63
C ASN A 179 7.80 -24.18 -2.56
N PHE A 180 7.63 -23.26 -1.61
CA PHE A 180 8.46 -22.07 -1.50
C PHE A 180 9.03 -21.89 -0.09
N THR A 181 10.33 -21.61 -0.05
CA THR A 181 10.95 -20.85 1.05
C THR A 181 10.46 -19.40 1.03
N ALA A 182 10.65 -18.66 2.14
CA ALA A 182 10.27 -17.25 2.19
C ALA A 182 10.92 -16.41 1.08
N HIS A 183 12.18 -16.71 0.73
CA HIS A 183 12.83 -16.02 -0.39
C HIS A 183 12.20 -16.36 -1.74
N GLU A 184 11.96 -17.64 -2.03
CA GLU A 184 11.36 -18.05 -3.31
C GLU A 184 9.93 -17.54 -3.44
N LEU A 185 9.20 -17.44 -2.33
CA LEU A 185 7.85 -16.87 -2.32
C LEU A 185 7.87 -15.37 -2.62
N ALA A 186 8.85 -14.63 -2.10
CA ALA A 186 9.03 -13.22 -2.43
C ALA A 186 9.37 -13.01 -3.92
N GLU A 187 10.23 -13.86 -4.50
CA GLU A 187 10.54 -13.83 -5.94
C GLU A 187 9.30 -14.19 -6.78
N HIS A 188 8.53 -15.18 -6.35
CA HIS A 188 7.25 -15.55 -6.96
C HIS A 188 6.27 -14.38 -6.98
N LEU A 189 6.07 -13.71 -5.84
CA LEU A 189 5.18 -12.57 -5.72
C LEU A 189 5.58 -11.43 -6.68
N LEU A 190 6.87 -11.09 -6.76
CA LEU A 190 7.37 -10.08 -7.71
C LEU A 190 7.05 -10.47 -9.17
N ALA A 191 7.25 -11.74 -9.54
CA ALA A 191 6.92 -12.24 -10.86
C ALA A 191 5.41 -12.22 -11.16
N SER A 192 4.58 -12.63 -10.19
CA SER A 192 3.11 -12.56 -10.27
C SER A 192 2.63 -11.13 -10.51
N LEU A 193 3.18 -10.14 -9.79
CA LEU A 193 2.82 -8.72 -9.95
C LEU A 193 3.15 -8.19 -11.35
N VAL A 194 4.32 -8.54 -11.90
CA VAL A 194 4.69 -8.18 -13.28
C VAL A 194 3.71 -8.80 -14.27
N GLN A 195 3.39 -10.08 -14.12
CA GLN A 195 2.46 -10.78 -15.02
C GLN A 195 1.05 -10.18 -14.97
N LEU A 196 0.52 -9.94 -13.77
CA LEU A 196 -0.82 -9.37 -13.57
C LEU A 196 -0.92 -7.95 -14.08
N GLY A 197 0.09 -7.11 -13.86
CA GLY A 197 0.15 -5.77 -14.45
C GLY A 197 0.22 -5.82 -15.99
N GLY A 198 0.98 -6.77 -16.53
CA GLY A 198 1.06 -7.03 -17.98
C GLY A 198 -0.27 -7.41 -18.61
N MET A 199 -1.10 -8.18 -17.92
CA MET A 199 -2.46 -8.54 -18.38
C MET A 199 -3.40 -7.33 -18.48
N ALA A 200 -3.16 -6.28 -17.67
CA ALA A 200 -3.85 -4.98 -17.79
C ALA A 200 -3.18 -4.05 -18.82
N GLY A 201 -2.20 -4.53 -19.58
CA GLY A 201 -1.52 -3.76 -20.63
C GLY A 201 -0.35 -2.90 -20.14
N ALA A 202 0.04 -2.98 -18.87
CA ALA A 202 1.17 -2.21 -18.34
C ALA A 202 2.51 -2.93 -18.58
N ASN A 203 3.57 -2.17 -18.85
CA ASN A 203 4.92 -2.72 -19.06
C ASN A 203 5.74 -2.62 -17.77
N LEU A 204 5.60 -3.63 -16.91
CA LEU A 204 6.28 -3.69 -15.61
C LEU A 204 7.60 -4.46 -15.71
N SER A 205 8.56 -4.06 -14.89
CA SER A 205 9.83 -4.76 -14.71
C SER A 205 10.26 -4.67 -13.25
N ILE A 206 10.80 -5.76 -12.71
CA ILE A 206 11.29 -5.79 -11.33
C ILE A 206 12.42 -4.75 -11.16
N PRO A 207 12.32 -3.81 -10.20
CA PRO A 207 13.38 -2.85 -9.96
C PRO A 207 14.70 -3.53 -9.58
N ALA A 208 15.81 -3.05 -10.13
CA ALA A 208 17.14 -3.60 -9.88
C ALA A 208 17.58 -3.34 -8.42
N GLU A 209 17.39 -2.11 -7.97
CA GLU A 209 17.75 -1.63 -6.63
C GLU A 209 16.52 -1.53 -5.72
N GLY A 210 16.76 -1.26 -4.44
CA GLY A 210 15.71 -1.10 -3.42
C GLY A 210 15.54 -2.31 -2.52
N SER A 211 14.92 -2.08 -1.36
CA SER A 211 14.53 -3.16 -0.45
C SER A 211 13.44 -4.05 -1.06
N LEU A 212 13.20 -5.24 -0.48
CA LEU A 212 12.09 -6.09 -0.92
C LEU A 212 10.73 -5.39 -0.77
N GLU A 213 10.52 -4.68 0.35
CA GLU A 213 9.33 -3.87 0.59
C GLU A 213 9.13 -2.84 -0.53
N ASP A 214 10.19 -2.13 -0.92
CA ASP A 214 10.12 -1.10 -1.97
C ASP A 214 9.79 -1.72 -3.33
N LYS A 215 10.48 -2.79 -3.72
CA LYS A 215 10.24 -3.49 -4.99
C LYS A 215 8.80 -3.98 -5.11
N VAL A 216 8.26 -4.61 -4.06
CA VAL A 216 6.87 -5.06 -4.03
C VAL A 216 5.93 -3.85 -4.07
N SER A 217 6.17 -2.82 -3.27
CA SER A 217 5.31 -1.63 -3.22
C SER A 217 5.20 -0.91 -4.57
N VAL A 218 6.32 -0.74 -5.27
CA VAL A 218 6.36 -0.11 -6.60
C VAL A 218 5.62 -0.96 -7.63
N LEU A 219 5.91 -2.26 -7.70
CA LEU A 219 5.26 -3.16 -8.67
C LEU A 219 3.76 -3.31 -8.40
N SER A 220 3.36 -3.48 -7.14
CA SER A 220 1.96 -3.54 -6.76
C SER A 220 1.25 -2.25 -7.11
N GLY A 221 1.83 -1.09 -6.83
CA GLY A 221 1.22 0.18 -7.20
C GLY A 221 0.98 0.31 -8.70
N GLN A 222 1.99 -0.05 -9.52
CA GLN A 222 1.87 -0.04 -10.98
C GLN A 222 0.81 -1.03 -11.49
N ALA A 223 0.77 -2.25 -10.92
CA ALA A 223 -0.20 -3.26 -11.33
C ALA A 223 -1.62 -2.84 -10.94
N ILE A 224 -1.83 -2.36 -9.71
CA ILE A 224 -3.14 -1.93 -9.23
C ILE A 224 -3.65 -0.72 -10.05
N ASP A 225 -2.79 0.27 -10.31
CA ASP A 225 -3.14 1.43 -11.15
C ASP A 225 -3.51 1.01 -12.58
N ALA A 226 -2.81 0.02 -13.15
CA ALA A 226 -3.15 -0.51 -14.48
C ALA A 226 -4.56 -1.12 -14.50
N TRP A 227 -4.91 -1.91 -13.47
CA TRP A 227 -6.24 -2.51 -13.35
C TRP A 227 -7.33 -1.50 -13.01
N GLN A 228 -7.01 -0.39 -12.34
CA GLN A 228 -7.96 0.70 -12.08
C GLN A 228 -8.51 1.32 -13.38
N GLY A 229 -7.74 1.29 -14.47
CA GLY A 229 -8.15 1.78 -15.78
C GLY A 229 -8.99 0.80 -16.61
N ILE A 230 -9.22 -0.42 -16.13
CA ILE A 230 -9.91 -1.49 -16.87
C ILE A 230 -11.39 -1.56 -16.45
N ASP A 231 -12.27 -1.72 -17.44
CA ASP A 231 -13.67 -2.09 -17.20
C ASP A 231 -13.76 -3.55 -16.73
N LEU A 232 -14.03 -3.73 -15.43
CA LEU A 232 -14.04 -5.05 -14.80
C LEU A 232 -15.28 -5.89 -15.17
N GLU A 233 -16.33 -5.30 -15.73
CA GLU A 233 -17.48 -6.05 -16.28
C GLU A 233 -17.15 -6.67 -17.64
N GLY A 234 -16.07 -6.18 -18.28
CA GLY A 234 -15.60 -6.63 -19.58
C GLY A 234 -14.64 -7.82 -19.52
N THR A 235 -13.85 -7.93 -20.59
CA THR A 235 -12.84 -8.97 -20.77
C THR A 235 -11.52 -8.34 -21.18
N VAL A 236 -10.42 -9.03 -20.89
CA VAL A 236 -9.06 -8.67 -21.34
C VAL A 236 -8.44 -9.85 -22.12
N PRO A 237 -7.43 -9.60 -22.97
CA PRO A 237 -6.71 -10.66 -23.66
C PRO A 237 -6.02 -11.61 -22.68
N GLY A 238 -6.39 -12.89 -22.72
CA GLY A 238 -5.74 -13.97 -22.01
C GLY A 238 -4.60 -14.63 -22.77
N ALA A 239 -3.97 -15.61 -22.14
CA ALA A 239 -2.91 -16.40 -22.76
C ALA A 239 -3.41 -17.11 -24.03
N GLY A 240 -2.63 -17.04 -25.11
CA GLY A 240 -3.00 -17.68 -26.38
C GLY A 240 -4.11 -16.97 -27.17
N GLY A 241 -4.49 -15.74 -26.78
CA GLY A 241 -5.43 -14.90 -27.51
C GLY A 241 -6.91 -15.15 -27.21
N SER A 242 -7.23 -15.92 -26.17
CA SER A 242 -8.62 -16.06 -25.68
C SER A 242 -8.98 -14.92 -24.73
N ASP A 243 -10.19 -14.37 -24.82
CA ASP A 243 -10.67 -13.37 -23.87
C ASP A 243 -10.96 -14.01 -22.50
N VAL A 244 -10.56 -13.32 -21.43
CA VAL A 244 -10.75 -13.73 -20.04
C VAL A 244 -11.53 -12.63 -19.30
N PRO A 245 -12.49 -12.96 -18.43
CA PRO A 245 -13.18 -11.97 -17.61
C PRO A 245 -12.19 -11.09 -16.83
N ALA A 246 -12.29 -9.77 -16.99
CA ALA A 246 -11.37 -8.82 -16.37
C ALA A 246 -11.40 -8.94 -14.83
N MET A 247 -12.60 -9.01 -14.26
CA MET A 247 -12.82 -9.24 -12.82
C MET A 247 -12.08 -10.47 -12.29
N PHE A 248 -12.03 -11.57 -13.07
CA PHE A 248 -11.35 -12.79 -12.63
C PHE A 248 -9.87 -12.54 -12.41
N LEU A 249 -9.19 -11.89 -13.35
CA LEU A 249 -7.76 -11.59 -13.25
C LEU A 249 -7.46 -10.47 -12.24
N ALA A 250 -8.27 -9.42 -12.20
CA ALA A 250 -8.13 -8.34 -11.23
C ALA A 250 -8.24 -8.85 -9.78
N SER A 251 -9.09 -9.86 -9.52
CA SER A 251 -9.24 -10.47 -8.19
C SER A 251 -7.98 -11.17 -7.68
N ILE A 252 -7.05 -11.51 -8.56
CA ILE A 252 -5.81 -12.21 -8.19
C ILE A 252 -4.85 -11.25 -7.47
N LEU A 253 -4.88 -9.94 -7.74
CA LEU A 253 -4.02 -8.98 -7.06
C LEU A 253 -4.20 -8.96 -5.53
N PRO A 254 -5.41 -8.73 -4.98
CA PRO A 254 -5.61 -8.80 -3.53
C PRO A 254 -5.39 -10.21 -2.98
N LEU A 255 -5.65 -11.27 -3.75
CA LEU A 255 -5.37 -12.66 -3.36
C LEU A 255 -3.88 -12.90 -3.11
N GLU A 256 -3.04 -12.56 -4.09
CA GLU A 256 -1.59 -12.73 -4.03
C GLU A 256 -1.00 -11.94 -2.86
N LEU A 257 -1.38 -10.67 -2.72
CA LEU A 257 -0.88 -9.80 -1.65
C LEU A 257 -1.31 -10.28 -0.26
N LEU A 258 -2.57 -10.67 -0.09
CA LEU A 258 -3.10 -11.07 1.22
C LEU A 258 -2.62 -12.47 1.61
N LEU A 259 -2.79 -13.46 0.75
CA LEU A 259 -2.46 -14.85 1.08
C LEU A 259 -0.95 -15.04 1.21
N HIS A 260 -0.15 -14.46 0.31
CA HIS A 260 1.31 -14.55 0.44
C HIS A 260 1.87 -13.64 1.52
N GLY A 261 1.19 -12.53 1.84
CA GLY A 261 1.49 -11.76 3.04
C GLY A 261 1.35 -12.60 4.30
N TRP A 262 0.29 -13.39 4.41
CA TRP A 262 0.11 -14.35 5.50
C TRP A 262 1.16 -15.47 5.48
N ASP A 263 1.44 -16.05 4.30
CA ASP A 263 2.46 -17.10 4.15
C ASP A 263 3.86 -16.62 4.62
N LEU A 264 4.23 -15.37 4.30
CA LEU A 264 5.48 -14.74 4.72
C LEU A 264 5.48 -14.37 6.21
N ALA A 265 4.36 -13.91 6.73
CA ALA A 265 4.21 -13.62 8.15
C ALA A 265 4.43 -14.91 8.98
N GLN A 266 3.81 -16.01 8.56
CA GLN A 266 3.99 -17.33 9.18
C GLN A 266 5.44 -17.82 9.11
N ALA A 267 6.11 -17.67 7.96
CA ALA A 267 7.51 -18.09 7.83
C ALA A 267 8.45 -17.27 8.71
N SER A 268 8.15 -16.00 8.97
CA SER A 268 8.98 -15.08 9.75
C SER A 268 8.56 -14.94 11.22
N GLY A 269 7.46 -15.57 11.65
CA GLY A 269 6.91 -15.44 12.99
C GLY A 269 6.31 -14.06 13.29
N GLN A 270 5.83 -13.37 12.24
CA GLN A 270 5.18 -12.07 12.33
C GLN A 270 3.66 -12.21 12.37
N GLU A 271 2.98 -11.17 12.89
CA GLU A 271 1.52 -11.05 12.87
C GLU A 271 1.09 -10.27 11.61
N LEU A 272 0.07 -10.76 10.90
CA LEU A 272 -0.55 -10.03 9.79
C LEU A 272 -1.83 -9.35 10.27
N ARG A 273 -1.87 -8.01 10.28
CA ARG A 273 -3.04 -7.24 10.72
C ARG A 273 -3.86 -6.75 9.55
N VAL A 274 -5.12 -7.18 9.48
CA VAL A 274 -6.09 -6.86 8.43
C VAL A 274 -7.50 -7.00 9.00
N SER A 275 -8.47 -6.23 8.50
CA SER A 275 -9.83 -6.31 9.00
C SER A 275 -10.53 -7.57 8.48
N ASP A 276 -11.43 -8.11 9.29
CA ASP A 276 -12.29 -9.24 8.91
C ASP A 276 -13.10 -8.92 7.64
N GLU A 277 -13.47 -7.65 7.43
CA GLU A 277 -14.21 -7.19 6.25
C GLU A 277 -13.37 -7.28 4.98
N VAL A 278 -12.10 -6.85 5.01
CA VAL A 278 -11.17 -7.00 3.87
C VAL A 278 -10.95 -8.47 3.58
N VAL A 279 -10.68 -9.28 4.60
CA VAL A 279 -10.46 -10.72 4.41
C VAL A 279 -11.70 -11.41 3.84
N GLY A 280 -12.89 -11.11 4.39
CA GLY A 280 -14.16 -11.65 3.91
C GLY A 280 -14.43 -11.27 2.46
N TYR A 281 -14.20 -10.00 2.09
CA TYR A 281 -14.34 -9.54 0.71
C TYR A 281 -13.38 -10.25 -0.24
N VAL A 282 -12.09 -10.35 0.11
CA VAL A 282 -11.09 -11.04 -0.73
C VAL A 282 -11.42 -12.53 -0.84
N HIS A 283 -11.88 -13.16 0.24
CA HIS A 283 -12.34 -14.54 0.22
C HIS A 283 -13.48 -14.72 -0.80
N ASP A 284 -14.57 -13.96 -0.66
CA ASP A 284 -15.73 -14.08 -1.55
C ASP A 284 -15.38 -13.78 -3.01
N LEU A 285 -14.57 -12.74 -3.24
CA LEU A 285 -14.10 -12.34 -4.57
C LEU A 285 -13.30 -13.46 -5.26
N THR A 286 -12.53 -14.25 -4.50
CA THR A 286 -11.53 -15.18 -5.04
C THR A 286 -11.95 -16.64 -4.99
N ARG A 287 -13.18 -16.96 -4.53
CA ARG A 287 -13.67 -18.35 -4.44
C ARG A 287 -13.54 -19.11 -5.76
N GLY A 288 -13.88 -18.47 -6.88
CA GLY A 288 -13.77 -19.05 -8.22
C GLY A 288 -12.33 -19.32 -8.64
N VAL A 289 -11.42 -18.38 -8.36
CA VAL A 289 -9.97 -18.51 -8.61
C VAL A 289 -9.40 -19.68 -7.83
N ILE A 290 -9.67 -19.74 -6.53
CA ILE A 290 -9.18 -20.81 -5.64
C ILE A 290 -9.74 -22.17 -6.06
N ALA A 291 -11.05 -22.23 -6.36
CA ALA A 291 -11.69 -23.46 -6.82
C ALA A 291 -11.08 -24.00 -8.13
N GLN A 292 -10.81 -23.12 -9.10
CA GLN A 292 -10.20 -23.50 -10.37
C GLN A 292 -8.73 -23.94 -10.22
N GLY A 293 -7.99 -23.38 -9.26
CA GLY A 293 -6.59 -23.73 -9.00
C GLY A 293 -6.39 -24.88 -8.00
N ARG A 294 -7.45 -25.57 -7.54
CA ARG A 294 -7.33 -26.72 -6.63
C ARG A 294 -6.53 -27.84 -7.27
N GLY A 295 -5.58 -28.39 -6.51
CA GLY A 295 -4.70 -29.47 -6.97
C GLY A 295 -3.51 -28.98 -7.81
N SER A 296 -3.42 -27.68 -8.08
CA SER A 296 -2.25 -27.02 -8.66
C SER A 296 -1.73 -25.92 -7.74
N SER A 297 -2.22 -24.68 -7.90
CA SER A 297 -1.80 -23.51 -7.12
C SER A 297 -2.32 -23.53 -5.69
N PHE A 298 -3.45 -24.21 -5.44
CA PHE A 298 -4.10 -24.30 -4.13
C PHE A 298 -4.23 -25.76 -3.67
N GLY A 299 -4.04 -25.99 -2.37
CA GLY A 299 -4.25 -27.30 -1.73
C GLY A 299 -5.73 -27.65 -1.61
N ASN A 300 -6.07 -28.78 -0.98
CA ASN A 300 -7.47 -29.05 -0.59
C ASN A 300 -7.87 -28.14 0.58
N GLU A 301 -9.14 -27.74 0.63
CA GLU A 301 -9.68 -26.98 1.77
C GLU A 301 -9.47 -27.75 3.07
N LEU A 302 -9.07 -27.02 4.11
CA LEU A 302 -8.84 -27.56 5.45
C LEU A 302 -9.93 -27.05 6.39
N THR A 303 -10.19 -27.82 7.45
CA THR A 303 -11.02 -27.34 8.56
C THR A 303 -10.18 -26.45 9.48
N PRO A 304 -10.48 -25.15 9.60
CA PRO A 304 -9.76 -24.26 10.50
C PRO A 304 -10.04 -24.63 11.97
N SER A 305 -9.18 -24.16 12.88
CA SER A 305 -9.45 -24.29 14.32
C SER A 305 -10.70 -23.49 14.72
N ALA A 306 -11.31 -23.83 15.86
CA ALA A 306 -12.50 -23.12 16.34
C ALA A 306 -12.22 -21.64 16.65
N ASP A 307 -10.99 -21.35 17.09
CA ASP A 307 -10.53 -20.02 17.46
C ASP A 307 -9.83 -19.29 16.31
N ALA A 308 -9.78 -19.88 15.11
CA ALA A 308 -9.11 -19.31 13.96
C ALA A 308 -9.69 -17.93 13.61
N ASP A 309 -8.83 -16.95 13.35
CA ASP A 309 -9.24 -15.63 12.89
C ASP A 309 -9.70 -15.65 11.42
N ALA A 310 -10.10 -14.50 10.87
CA ALA A 310 -10.57 -14.41 9.49
C ALA A 310 -9.47 -14.82 8.47
N VAL A 311 -8.22 -14.42 8.68
CA VAL A 311 -7.13 -14.71 7.72
C VAL A 311 -6.72 -16.18 7.78
N GLU A 312 -6.72 -16.80 8.94
CA GLU A 312 -6.48 -18.23 9.12
C GLU A 312 -7.58 -19.07 8.49
N ARG A 313 -8.85 -18.67 8.61
CA ARG A 313 -9.97 -19.33 7.91
C ARG A 313 -9.84 -19.20 6.40
N PHE A 314 -9.44 -18.04 5.90
CA PHE A 314 -9.18 -17.83 4.48
C PHE A 314 -8.00 -18.67 3.99
N ALA A 315 -6.91 -18.73 4.75
CA ALA A 315 -5.75 -19.55 4.45
C ALA A 315 -6.09 -21.05 4.46
N ALA A 316 -6.88 -21.50 5.43
CA ALA A 316 -7.41 -22.87 5.49
C ALA A 316 -8.32 -23.17 4.29
N TYR A 317 -9.16 -22.21 3.88
CA TYR A 317 -9.90 -22.31 2.63
C TYR A 317 -8.94 -22.47 1.46
N ALA A 318 -7.87 -21.69 1.33
CA ALA A 318 -6.85 -21.86 0.27
C ALA A 318 -5.98 -23.15 0.39
N GLY A 319 -6.19 -23.95 1.44
CA GLY A 319 -5.48 -25.20 1.68
C GLY A 319 -4.12 -25.04 2.35
N ARG A 320 -3.93 -23.95 3.10
CA ARG A 320 -2.71 -23.68 3.86
C ARG A 320 -2.80 -24.21 5.27
N THR A 321 -1.72 -24.85 5.74
CA THR A 321 -1.55 -25.23 7.14
C THR A 321 -0.65 -24.22 7.85
N PRO A 322 -1.09 -23.61 8.97
CA PRO A 322 -0.25 -22.74 9.81
C PRO A 322 1.07 -23.41 10.23
N ILE A 323 2.17 -22.65 10.26
CA ILE A 323 3.47 -23.14 10.78
C ILE A 323 3.50 -23.07 12.31
N HIS A 324 2.89 -22.03 12.85
CA HIS A 324 2.76 -21.78 14.28
C HIS A 324 1.27 -21.83 14.63
N ALA A 325 0.95 -22.46 15.75
CA ALA A 325 -0.41 -22.65 16.29
C ALA A 325 -0.53 -21.96 17.65
#